data_AF-A0A949G680-F1
#
_entry.id   AF-A0A949G680-F1
#
_cell.length_a   1.000
_cell.length_b   1.000
_cell.length_c   1.000
_cell.angle_alpha   90.00
_cell.angle_beta   90.00
_cell.angle_gamma   90.00
#
_symmetry.space_group_name_H-M   'P 1'
#
loop_
_entity.id
_entity.type
_entity.pdbx_description
1 polymer ?
#
loop_
_entity_poly.entity_id
_entity_poly.type
_entity_poly.pdbx_seq_one_letter_code
_entity_poly.pdbx_strand_id
1 'polypeptide(L)'
;SGQVSKLEKPVFGRMFQTPFSDRIRQEAGIATIAVGAISEADHVNSIIAAGRADLCAVARPHLANPAWTLTEAARIGYQAMSWPKTYISGKRQLETNFERAAVQASITMSNSK
;
A
#
# COMPACT_ATOMS: atom_id res chain seq x y z
N SER A 1 -16.60 -4.62 -6.37
CA SER A 1 -15.56 -4.97 -7.36
C SER A 1 -15.42 -3.80 -8.33
N GLY A 2 -14.33 -3.67 -9.07
CA GLY A 2 -14.15 -2.61 -10.08
C GLY A 2 -14.96 -2.84 -11.36
N GLN A 3 -16.00 -3.67 -11.30
CA GLN A 3 -16.83 -4.01 -12.46
C GLN A 3 -17.93 -2.98 -12.63
N VAL A 4 -18.17 -2.54 -13.86
CA VAL A 4 -19.28 -1.63 -14.18
C VAL A 4 -20.47 -2.37 -14.81
N SER A 5 -20.25 -3.59 -15.31
CA SER A 5 -21.29 -4.47 -15.85
C SER A 5 -21.23 -5.88 -15.25
N LYS A 6 -22.42 -6.51 -15.11
CA LYS A 6 -22.57 -7.90 -14.65
C LYS A 6 -21.94 -8.93 -15.60
N LEU A 7 -21.74 -8.58 -16.86
CA LEU A 7 -21.17 -9.47 -17.88
C LEU A 7 -19.64 -9.52 -17.83
N GLU A 8 -19.00 -8.62 -17.10
CA GLU A 8 -17.55 -8.58 -17.01
C GLU A 8 -17.01 -9.79 -16.26
N LYS A 9 -16.01 -10.45 -16.87
CA LYS A 9 -15.27 -11.57 -16.28
C LYS A 9 -13.81 -11.18 -16.07
N PRO A 10 -13.51 -10.21 -15.19
CA PRO A 10 -12.12 -9.82 -14.94
C PRO A 10 -11.38 -10.96 -14.24
N VAL A 11 -10.13 -11.16 -14.61
CA VAL A 11 -9.25 -12.08 -13.89
C VAL A 11 -8.86 -11.40 -12.58
N PHE A 12 -9.46 -11.86 -11.49
CA PHE A 12 -9.16 -11.32 -10.18
C PHE A 12 -7.81 -11.82 -9.68
N GLY A 13 -7.03 -10.89 -9.13
CA GLY A 13 -5.71 -11.15 -8.59
C GLY A 13 -5.17 -9.93 -7.85
N ARG A 14 -3.97 -10.09 -7.28
CA ARG A 14 -3.24 -8.97 -6.67
C ARG A 14 -2.97 -7.92 -7.76
N MET A 15 -3.28 -6.65 -7.49
CA MET A 15 -3.00 -5.54 -8.42
C MET A 15 -3.62 -5.70 -9.82
N PHE A 16 -4.77 -6.36 -9.95
CA PHE A 16 -5.30 -6.79 -11.25
C PHE A 16 -5.59 -5.68 -12.28
N GLN A 17 -5.81 -4.43 -11.86
CA GLN A 17 -6.01 -3.30 -12.78
C GLN A 17 -4.72 -2.50 -13.04
N THR A 18 -3.63 -2.81 -12.35
CA THR A 18 -2.33 -2.13 -12.55
C THR A 18 -1.81 -2.24 -13.98
N PRO A 19 -1.94 -3.39 -14.69
CA PRO A 19 -1.53 -3.47 -16.09
C PRO A 19 -2.24 -2.47 -17.01
N PHE A 20 -3.48 -2.07 -16.70
CA PHE A 20 -4.18 -1.04 -17.48
C PHE A 20 -3.62 0.36 -17.20
N SER A 21 -3.33 0.66 -15.93
CA SER A 21 -2.68 1.92 -15.52
C SER A 21 -1.32 2.10 -16.18
N ASP A 22 -0.54 1.02 -16.20
CA ASP A 22 0.79 0.94 -16.82
C ASP A 22 0.69 1.22 -18.31
N ARG A 23 -0.18 0.49 -19.01
CA ARG A 23 -0.40 0.65 -20.44
C ARG A 23 -0.79 2.08 -20.81
N ILE A 24 -1.76 2.69 -20.11
CA ILE A 24 -2.20 4.07 -20.39
C ILE A 24 -1.05 5.05 -20.15
N ARG A 25 -0.30 4.89 -19.06
CA ARG A 25 0.83 5.77 -18.74
C ARG A 25 1.92 5.72 -19.81
N GLN A 26 2.28 4.52 -20.24
CA GLN A 26 3.38 4.29 -21.18
C GLN A 26 2.98 4.61 -22.63
N GLU A 27 1.77 4.24 -23.06
CA GLU A 27 1.31 4.46 -24.44
C GLU A 27 0.78 5.87 -24.67
N ALA A 28 0.02 6.43 -23.72
CA ALA A 28 -0.59 7.76 -23.87
C ALA A 28 0.26 8.89 -23.27
N GLY A 29 1.25 8.58 -22.43
CA GLY A 29 2.11 9.58 -21.78
C GLY A 29 1.38 10.45 -20.75
N ILE A 30 0.26 9.99 -20.22
CA ILE A 30 -0.59 10.72 -19.28
C ILE A 30 -0.40 10.13 -17.88
N ALA A 31 -0.38 10.99 -16.87
CA ALA A 31 -0.29 10.55 -15.48
C ALA A 31 -1.48 9.65 -15.08
N THR A 32 -1.21 8.53 -14.42
CA THR A 32 -2.23 7.55 -14.04
C THR A 32 -2.28 7.27 -12.54
N ILE A 33 -3.47 6.89 -12.07
CA ILE A 33 -3.71 6.42 -10.72
C ILE A 33 -4.08 4.94 -10.77
N ALA A 34 -3.22 4.07 -10.26
CA ALA A 34 -3.50 2.64 -10.18
C ALA A 34 -4.49 2.35 -9.05
N VAL A 35 -5.45 1.47 -9.31
CA VAL A 35 -6.45 1.04 -8.32
C VAL A 35 -6.59 -0.49 -8.35
N GLY A 36 -7.31 -1.06 -7.38
CA GLY A 36 -7.71 -2.47 -7.42
C GLY A 36 -6.77 -3.43 -6.69
N ALA A 37 -7.26 -3.96 -5.56
CA ALA A 37 -6.55 -4.93 -4.73
C ALA A 37 -5.15 -4.46 -4.26
N ILE A 38 -4.98 -3.14 -4.09
CA ILE A 38 -3.84 -2.52 -3.39
C ILE A 38 -4.21 -2.45 -1.90
N SER A 39 -3.37 -3.03 -1.04
CA SER A 39 -3.69 -3.25 0.38
C SER A 39 -2.57 -2.95 1.36
N GLU A 40 -1.33 -2.89 0.89
CA GLU A 40 -0.12 -2.76 1.71
C GLU A 40 0.80 -1.71 1.06
N ALA A 41 1.65 -1.06 1.86
CA ALA A 41 2.64 -0.11 1.33
C ALA A 41 3.58 -0.74 0.30
N ASP A 42 3.96 -2.01 0.47
CA ASP A 42 4.83 -2.71 -0.49
C ASP A 42 4.19 -2.86 -1.87
N HIS A 43 2.86 -3.01 -1.93
CA HIS A 43 2.14 -2.99 -3.20
C HIS A 43 2.28 -1.64 -3.89
N VAL A 44 2.11 -0.54 -3.14
CA VAL A 44 2.25 0.82 -3.66
C VAL A 44 3.67 1.07 -4.13
N ASN A 45 4.67 0.77 -3.29
CA ASN A 45 6.08 0.93 -3.63
C ASN A 45 6.45 0.17 -4.91
N SER A 46 5.97 -1.07 -5.04
CA SER A 46 6.24 -1.89 -6.23
C SER A 46 5.62 -1.34 -7.51
N ILE A 47 4.47 -0.67 -7.44
CA ILE A 47 3.79 -0.05 -8.59
C ILE A 47 4.52 1.22 -9.01
N ILE A 48 4.78 2.12 -8.04
CA ILE A 48 5.40 3.42 -8.30
C ILE A 48 6.86 3.26 -8.72
N ALA A 49 7.65 2.43 -8.03
CA ALA A 49 9.06 2.20 -8.37
C ALA A 49 9.24 1.57 -9.75
N ALA A 50 8.26 0.77 -10.20
CA ALA A 50 8.25 0.20 -11.54
C ALA A 50 7.76 1.18 -12.63
N GLY A 51 7.37 2.40 -12.27
CA GLY A 51 6.85 3.40 -13.21
C GLY A 51 5.48 3.03 -13.80
N ARG A 52 4.73 2.13 -13.16
CA ARG A 52 3.44 1.62 -13.67
C ARG A 52 2.24 2.53 -13.36
N ALA A 53 2.43 3.50 -12.48
CA ALA A 53 1.49 4.56 -12.17
C ALA A 53 2.22 5.71 -11.47
N ASP A 54 1.58 6.87 -11.39
CA ASP A 54 2.09 8.04 -10.67
C ASP A 54 1.49 8.13 -9.26
N LEU A 55 0.29 7.56 -9.06
CA LEU A 55 -0.36 7.42 -7.76
C LEU A 55 -1.03 6.05 -7.61
N CYS A 56 -1.36 5.69 -6.36
CA CYS A 56 -2.15 4.50 -6.04
C CYS A 56 -3.37 4.88 -5.20
N ALA A 57 -4.55 4.42 -5.59
CA ALA A 57 -5.77 4.59 -4.80
C ALA A 57 -6.04 3.34 -3.94
N VAL A 58 -6.25 3.59 -2.64
CA VAL A 58 -6.51 2.56 -1.64
C VAL A 58 -7.93 2.75 -1.11
N ALA A 59 -8.75 1.69 -1.14
CA ALA A 59 -10.17 1.77 -0.78
C ALA A 59 -10.50 0.94 0.46
N ARG A 60 -10.71 -0.37 0.30
CA ARG A 60 -11.09 -1.29 1.39
C ARG A 60 -10.17 -1.22 2.62
N PRO A 61 -8.84 -1.07 2.51
CA PRO A 61 -7.98 -0.90 3.68
C PRO A 61 -8.31 0.33 4.52
N HIS A 62 -8.67 1.46 3.88
CA HIS A 62 -9.12 2.65 4.62
C HIS A 62 -10.46 2.46 5.32
N LEU A 63 -11.34 1.62 4.78
CA LEU A 63 -12.61 1.27 5.46
C LEU A 63 -12.37 0.45 6.73
N ALA A 64 -11.38 -0.45 6.71
CA ALA A 64 -11.02 -1.27 7.87
C ALA A 64 -10.15 -0.50 8.88
N ASN A 65 -9.30 0.40 8.41
CA ASN A 65 -8.42 1.23 9.24
C ASN A 65 -8.35 2.65 8.62
N PRO A 66 -9.08 3.64 9.15
CA PRO A 66 -9.03 5.00 8.62
C PRO A 66 -7.62 5.63 8.65
N ALA A 67 -6.80 5.25 9.65
CA ALA A 67 -5.40 5.67 9.78
C ALA A 67 -4.41 4.73 9.05
N TRP A 68 -4.89 4.02 8.02
CA TRP A 68 -4.08 3.05 7.25
C TRP A 68 -2.75 3.65 6.79
N THR A 69 -2.76 4.85 6.21
CA THR A 69 -1.53 5.50 5.72
C THR A 69 -0.50 5.73 6.81
N LEU A 70 -0.93 6.17 8.01
CA LEU A 70 -0.03 6.36 9.15
C LEU A 70 0.52 5.03 9.66
N THR A 71 -0.34 4.01 9.65
CA THR A 71 -0.02 2.64 10.09
C THR A 71 1.00 1.99 9.16
N GLU A 72 0.78 2.07 7.86
CA GLU A 72 1.69 1.51 6.85
C GLU A 72 3.01 2.27 6.79
N ALA A 73 2.99 3.61 6.92
CA ALA A 73 4.22 4.40 7.01
C ALA A 73 5.08 3.96 8.20
N ALA A 74 4.48 3.78 9.38
CA ALA A 74 5.19 3.25 10.54
C ALA A 74 5.69 1.81 10.32
N ARG A 75 4.89 0.95 9.66
CA ARG A 75 5.25 -0.44 9.36
C ARG A 75 6.50 -0.54 8.47
N ILE A 76 6.61 0.31 7.46
CA ILE A 76 7.78 0.33 6.56
C ILE A 76 8.95 1.18 7.11
N GLY A 77 8.82 1.75 8.31
CA GLY A 77 9.83 2.60 8.92
C GLY A 77 9.93 4.01 8.32
N TYR A 78 8.93 4.49 7.60
CA TYR A 78 8.90 5.84 7.04
C TYR A 78 8.48 6.89 8.08
N GLN A 79 9.47 7.54 8.68
CA GLN A 79 9.26 8.46 9.82
C GLN A 79 8.99 9.92 9.42
N ALA A 80 9.25 10.30 8.16
CA ALA A 80 9.12 11.69 7.69
C ALA A 80 7.65 12.14 7.50
N MET A 81 6.68 11.24 7.63
CA MET A 81 5.26 11.57 7.56
C MET A 81 4.87 12.54 8.68
N SER A 82 4.22 13.64 8.31
CA SER A 82 3.60 14.58 9.25
C SER A 82 2.33 13.96 9.85
N TRP A 83 2.18 14.06 11.17
CA TRP A 83 1.01 13.57 11.89
C TRP A 83 0.17 14.76 12.39
N PRO A 84 -1.17 14.61 12.45
CA PRO A 84 -2.01 15.59 13.13
C PRO A 84 -1.53 15.81 14.57
N LYS A 85 -1.50 17.07 15.03
CA LYS A 85 -0.93 17.45 16.35
C LYS A 85 -1.50 16.62 17.50
N THR A 86 -2.79 16.32 17.46
CA THR A 86 -3.51 15.52 18.46
C THR A 86 -3.06 14.06 18.54
N TYR A 87 -2.40 13.52 17.51
CA TYR A 87 -1.98 12.12 17.44
C TYR A 87 -0.47 11.92 17.62
N ILE A 88 0.32 13.01 17.77
CA ILE A 88 1.78 12.94 17.87
C ILE A 88 2.24 12.04 19.02
N SER A 89 1.54 12.06 20.15
CA SER A 89 1.87 11.21 21.32
C SER A 89 1.80 9.71 21.01
N GLY A 90 0.94 9.29 20.07
CA GLY A 90 0.81 7.89 19.65
C GLY A 90 1.84 7.46 18.61
N LYS A 91 2.47 8.39 17.89
CA LYS A 91 3.41 8.09 16.78
C LYS A 91 4.56 7.19 17.23
N ARG A 92 5.29 7.62 18.26
CA ARG A 92 6.47 6.91 18.79
C ARG A 92 6.13 5.49 19.21
N GLN A 93 4.99 5.32 19.89
CA GLN A 93 4.55 4.00 20.35
C GLN A 93 4.26 3.07 19.18
N LEU A 94 3.57 3.56 18.14
CA LEU A 94 3.24 2.76 16.96
C LEU A 94 4.50 2.32 16.20
N GLU A 95 5.42 3.26 15.95
CA GLU A 95 6.69 3.00 15.27
C GLU A 95 7.52 1.94 16.03
N THR A 96 7.72 2.13 17.34
CA THR A 96 8.48 1.18 18.16
C THR A 96 7.83 -0.21 18.21
N ASN A 97 6.50 -0.29 18.19
CA ASN A 97 5.81 -1.59 18.16
C ASN A 97 6.09 -2.35 16.85
N PHE A 98 6.07 -1.66 15.70
CA PHE A 98 6.42 -2.28 14.42
C PHE A 98 7.89 -2.66 14.34
N GLU A 99 8.80 -1.81 14.81
CA GLU A 99 10.24 -2.12 14.89
C GLU A 99 10.47 -3.39 15.71
N ARG A 100 9.85 -3.50 16.90
CA ARG A 100 9.92 -4.70 17.75
C ARG A 100 9.36 -5.93 17.06
N ALA A 101 8.22 -5.81 16.38
CA ALA A 101 7.61 -6.92 15.65
C ALA A 101 8.52 -7.41 14.51
N ALA A 102 9.17 -6.50 13.78
CA ALA A 102 10.11 -6.82 12.71
C ALA A 102 11.36 -7.54 13.25
N VAL A 103 11.93 -7.08 14.37
CA VAL A 103 13.05 -7.74 15.05
C VAL A 103 12.67 -9.14 15.55
N GLN A 104 11.49 -9.28 16.14
CA GLN A 104 11.01 -10.58 16.61
C GLN A 104 10.83 -11.56 15.44
N ALA A 105 10.26 -11.10 14.33
CA ALA A 105 10.08 -11.93 13.14
C ALA A 105 11.42 -12.40 12.55
N SER A 106 12.45 -11.54 12.53
CA SER A 106 13.77 -11.91 12.02
C SER A 106 14.48 -12.93 12.92
N ILE A 107 14.39 -12.80 14.24
CA ILE A 107 14.92 -13.76 15.21
C ILE A 107 14.25 -15.13 15.04
N THR A 108 12.91 -15.15 14.93
CA THR A 108 12.17 -16.41 14.74
C THR A 108 12.56 -17.11 13.43
N MET A 109 12.76 -16.37 12.34
CA MET A 109 13.23 -16.95 11.08
C MET A 109 14.66 -17.49 11.16
N SER A 110 15.54 -16.85 11.94
CA SER A 110 16.91 -17.32 12.14
C SER A 110 16.99 -18.60 12.97
N ASN A 111 16.07 -18.79 13.93
CA ASN A 111 16.04 -19.98 14.80
C ASN A 111 15.35 -21.20 14.17
N SER A 112 14.67 -21.01 13.02
CA SER A 112 13.99 -22.07 12.28
C SER A 112 14.84 -22.67 11.15
N LYS A 113 16.08 -22.18 10.96
CA LYS A 113 17.10 -22.75 10.08
C LYS A 113 18.14 -23.48 10.90
#